data_AF-A0A3L7NPZ4-F1
#
_entry.id   AF-A0A3L7NPZ4-F1
#
_cell.length_a   1.000
_cell.length_b   1.000
_cell.length_c   1.000
_cell.angle_alpha   90.00
_cell.angle_beta   90.00
_cell.angle_gamma   90.00
#
_symmetry.space_group_name_H-M   'P 1'
#
loop_
_entity.id
_entity.type
_entity.pdbx_description
1 polymer ?
#
loop_
_entity_poly.entity_id
_entity_poly.type
_entity_poly.pdbx_seq_one_letter_code
_entity_poly.pdbx_strand_id
1 'polypeptide(L)'
;MRNVSVTLNPDNQIEVQVGTESRVGESYYLGLQPNSTNLDFQPATGTWQLVTEWIRLITAMEDGLQLFLPFDFSDEYTRWLTLRRENRDLSVAFGWATIEGWAISPSDLSEYASGLPGFMPDEPIVLQTFYLPRFLSNLRQCQALLHDKSRLEQKQGNMGSNPHT
;
A
#
# COMPACT_ATOMS: atom_id res chain seq x y z
N MET A 1 -12.98 15.50 -6.40
CA MET A 1 -12.82 14.09 -5.99
C MET A 1 -11.37 13.83 -5.60
N ARG A 2 -11.11 12.86 -4.70
CA ARG A 2 -9.74 12.39 -4.44
C ARG A 2 -9.33 11.46 -5.59
N ASN A 3 -8.12 11.61 -6.10
CA ASN A 3 -7.60 10.79 -7.20
C ASN A 3 -7.15 9.41 -6.70
N VAL A 4 -6.74 9.35 -5.44
CA VAL A 4 -6.31 8.13 -4.76
C VAL A 4 -6.62 8.26 -3.27
N SER A 5 -6.99 7.16 -2.64
CA SER A 5 -6.98 7.01 -1.19
C SER A 5 -6.62 5.61 -0.77
N VAL A 6 -5.89 5.52 0.35
CA VAL A 6 -5.56 4.27 1.03
C VAL A 6 -6.05 4.37 2.46
N THR A 7 -6.85 3.41 2.89
CA THR A 7 -7.43 3.36 4.24
C THR A 7 -7.42 1.94 4.78
N LEU A 8 -7.64 1.79 6.09
CA LEU A 8 -7.93 0.51 6.72
C LEU A 8 -9.39 0.52 7.19
N ASN A 9 -10.15 -0.48 6.76
CA ASN A 9 -11.54 -0.64 7.17
C ASN A 9 -11.65 -1.22 8.61
N PRO A 10 -12.88 -1.38 9.16
CA PRO A 10 -13.08 -1.93 10.50
C PRO A 10 -12.56 -3.36 10.69
N ASP A 11 -12.49 -4.14 9.61
CA ASP A 11 -11.99 -5.52 9.59
C ASP A 11 -10.47 -5.59 9.40
N ASN A 12 -9.79 -4.43 9.50
CA ASN A 12 -8.37 -4.25 9.24
C ASN A 12 -7.94 -4.60 7.81
N GLN A 13 -8.84 -4.67 6.83
CA GLN A 13 -8.45 -4.81 5.43
C GLN A 13 -8.04 -3.47 4.86
N ILE A 14 -7.08 -3.51 3.94
CA ILE A 14 -6.60 -2.33 3.23
C ILE A 14 -7.53 -2.05 2.06
N GLU A 15 -8.03 -0.82 1.99
CA GLU A 15 -8.86 -0.35 0.90
C GLU A 15 -8.07 0.66 0.08
N VAL A 16 -7.93 0.38 -1.22
CA VAL A 16 -7.27 1.26 -2.17
C VAL A 16 -8.29 1.71 -3.21
N GLN A 17 -8.56 3.01 -3.21
CA GLN A 17 -9.36 3.66 -4.22
C GLN A 17 -8.46 4.45 -5.17
N VAL A 18 -8.68 4.32 -6.46
CA VAL A 18 -8.03 5.09 -7.53
C VAL A 18 -9.09 5.56 -8.52
N GLY A 19 -9.32 6.88 -8.53
CA GLY A 19 -10.41 7.51 -9.29
C GLY A 19 -11.77 6.88 -8.99
N THR A 20 -12.36 6.21 -9.97
CA THR A 20 -13.67 5.55 -9.85
C THR A 20 -13.59 4.10 -9.36
N GLU A 21 -12.40 3.51 -9.33
CA GLU A 21 -12.19 2.11 -8.97
C GLU A 21 -11.76 1.98 -7.51
N SER A 22 -12.19 0.91 -6.86
CA SER A 22 -11.75 0.54 -5.51
C SER A 22 -11.53 -0.96 -5.41
N ARG A 23 -10.56 -1.36 -4.60
CA ARG A 23 -10.30 -2.76 -4.24
C ARG A 23 -10.02 -2.84 -2.74
N VAL A 24 -10.45 -3.95 -2.16
CA VAL A 24 -10.13 -4.33 -0.78
C VAL A 24 -9.11 -5.47 -0.85
N GLY A 25 -8.12 -5.44 0.03
CA GLY A 25 -7.07 -6.44 0.12
C GLY A 25 -6.77 -6.84 1.55
N GLU A 26 -6.14 -7.99 1.72
CA GLU A 26 -5.74 -8.50 3.02
C GLU A 26 -4.52 -7.72 3.54
N SER A 27 -4.51 -7.46 4.85
CA SER A 27 -3.41 -6.76 5.53
C SER A 27 -2.69 -7.65 6.54
N TYR A 28 -3.00 -8.95 6.57
CA TYR A 28 -2.48 -9.86 7.60
C TYR A 28 -0.95 -9.81 7.67
N TYR A 29 -0.26 -10.03 6.55
CA TYR A 29 1.21 -9.97 6.51
C TYR A 29 1.79 -8.55 6.67
N LEU A 30 1.02 -7.50 6.36
CA LEU A 30 1.40 -6.12 6.70
C LEU A 30 1.43 -5.91 8.21
N GLY A 31 0.40 -6.40 8.90
CA GLY A 31 0.25 -6.22 10.34
C GLY A 31 1.17 -7.10 11.16
N LEU A 32 1.54 -8.30 10.67
CA LEU A 32 2.52 -9.14 11.33
C LEU A 32 3.93 -8.55 11.34
N GLN A 33 4.25 -7.68 10.37
CA GLN A 33 5.59 -7.13 10.17
C GLN A 33 6.66 -8.22 10.33
N PRO A 34 6.76 -9.23 9.45
CA PRO A 34 7.52 -10.47 9.71
C PRO A 34 9.01 -10.28 10.08
N ASN A 35 9.57 -9.09 9.84
CA ASN A 35 10.94 -8.70 10.20
C ASN A 35 11.04 -7.84 11.49
N SER A 36 9.93 -7.67 12.21
CA SER A 36 9.82 -6.94 13.48
C SER A 36 10.10 -7.87 14.66
N THR A 37 10.74 -7.34 15.70
CA THR A 37 10.88 -8.02 16.99
C THR A 37 9.59 -8.02 17.80
N ASN A 38 8.61 -7.20 17.41
CA ASN A 38 7.26 -7.18 17.99
C ASN A 38 6.33 -8.06 17.15
N LEU A 39 5.73 -9.07 17.80
CA LEU A 39 4.79 -10.02 17.20
C LEU A 39 3.32 -9.55 17.26
N ASP A 40 3.07 -8.36 17.82
CA ASP A 40 1.74 -7.78 17.85
C ASP A 40 1.25 -7.50 16.42
N PHE A 41 -0.01 -7.85 16.16
CA PHE A 41 -0.65 -7.51 14.90
C PHE A 41 -0.92 -6.00 14.82
N GLN A 42 -0.17 -5.31 13.95
CA GLN A 42 -0.18 -3.85 13.80
C GLN A 42 -0.46 -3.40 12.34
N PRO A 43 -1.65 -3.69 11.79
CA PRO A 43 -2.00 -3.38 10.41
C PRO A 43 -1.92 -1.87 10.10
N ALA A 44 -2.25 -0.99 11.04
CA ALA A 44 -2.13 0.45 10.82
C ALA A 44 -0.68 0.89 10.67
N THR A 45 0.22 0.34 11.47
CA THR A 45 1.66 0.57 11.35
C THR A 45 2.21 0.05 10.02
N GLY A 46 1.88 -1.19 9.64
CA GLY A 46 2.30 -1.77 8.35
C GLY A 46 1.76 -0.99 7.15
N THR A 47 0.49 -0.59 7.17
CA THR A 47 -0.12 0.20 6.09
C THR A 47 0.47 1.61 6.00
N TRP A 48 0.79 2.24 7.13
CA TRP A 48 1.49 3.52 7.15
C TRP A 48 2.89 3.42 6.51
N GLN A 49 3.65 2.36 6.82
CA GLN A 49 4.95 2.10 6.21
C GLN A 49 4.82 1.89 4.70
N LEU A 50 3.85 1.08 4.27
CA LEU A 50 3.56 0.82 2.86
C LEU A 50 3.28 2.11 2.08
N VAL A 51 2.36 2.96 2.58
CA VAL A 51 2.02 4.23 1.92
C VAL A 51 3.21 5.21 1.95
N THR A 52 4.03 5.18 3.00
CA THR A 52 5.26 5.97 3.08
C THR A 52 6.23 5.56 1.96
N GLU A 53 6.39 4.26 1.75
CA GLU A 53 7.28 3.72 0.73
C GLU A 53 6.74 3.98 -0.69
N TRP A 54 5.43 3.89 -0.90
CA TRP A 54 4.79 4.32 -2.15
C TRP A 54 5.10 5.78 -2.48
N ILE A 55 4.96 6.68 -1.50
CA ILE A 55 5.26 8.11 -1.70
C ILE A 55 6.74 8.30 -2.06
N ARG A 56 7.66 7.58 -1.40
CA ARG A 56 9.09 7.63 -1.69
C ARG A 56 9.38 7.21 -3.13
N LEU A 57 8.86 6.06 -3.55
CA LEU A 57 9.05 5.51 -4.90
C LEU A 57 8.47 6.41 -5.98
N ILE A 58 7.22 6.85 -5.83
CA ILE A 58 6.56 7.73 -6.81
C ILE A 58 7.29 9.08 -6.90
N THR A 59 7.81 9.62 -5.79
CA THR A 59 8.56 10.88 -5.80
C THR A 59 9.89 10.75 -6.55
N ALA A 60 10.54 9.58 -6.45
CA ALA A 60 11.80 9.27 -7.13
C ALA A 60 11.61 8.79 -8.58
N MET A 61 10.39 8.46 -8.99
CA MET A 61 10.06 7.90 -10.30
C MET A 61 10.42 8.88 -11.43
N GLU A 62 11.32 8.50 -12.32
CA GLU A 62 11.66 9.29 -13.51
C GLU A 62 10.54 9.24 -14.57
N ASP A 63 10.58 10.18 -15.51
CA ASP A 63 9.61 10.22 -16.60
C ASP A 63 9.76 9.01 -17.54
N GLY A 64 8.64 8.48 -18.04
CA GLY A 64 8.60 7.31 -18.91
C GLY A 64 8.78 5.95 -18.19
N LEU A 65 9.11 5.95 -16.90
CA LEU A 65 9.24 4.72 -16.13
C LEU A 65 7.89 4.12 -15.73
N GLN A 66 7.94 2.86 -15.30
CA GLN A 66 6.82 2.12 -14.74
C GLN A 66 7.17 1.67 -13.31
N LEU A 67 6.17 1.68 -12.43
CA LEU A 67 6.27 1.15 -11.07
C LEU A 67 5.14 0.19 -10.74
N PHE A 68 5.39 -0.73 -9.83
CA PHE A 68 4.40 -1.63 -9.25
C PHE A 68 4.31 -1.44 -7.74
N LEU A 69 3.10 -1.24 -7.21
CA LEU A 69 2.85 -0.93 -5.81
C LEU A 69 1.85 -1.94 -5.20
N PRO A 70 2.24 -2.77 -4.21
CA PRO A 70 1.40 -3.83 -3.67
C PRO A 70 0.42 -3.32 -2.61
N PHE A 71 -0.79 -3.86 -2.56
CA PHE A 71 -1.80 -3.47 -1.58
C PHE A 71 -2.72 -4.60 -1.07
N ASP A 72 -2.51 -5.85 -1.45
CA ASP A 72 -3.26 -7.00 -0.91
C ASP A 72 -2.26 -8.10 -0.64
N PHE A 73 -2.08 -8.49 0.61
CA PHE A 73 -1.01 -9.38 1.06
C PHE A 73 -1.65 -10.69 1.50
N SER A 74 -2.11 -11.45 0.51
CA SER A 74 -2.75 -12.76 0.70
C SER A 74 -1.72 -13.90 0.59
N ASP A 75 -2.11 -15.11 1.01
CA ASP A 75 -1.23 -16.28 1.01
C ASP A 75 -0.76 -16.67 -0.40
N GLU A 76 -1.67 -16.66 -1.38
CA GLU A 76 -1.40 -17.24 -2.72
C GLU A 76 -1.04 -16.20 -3.79
N TYR A 77 -1.36 -14.92 -3.57
CA TYR A 77 -1.10 -13.84 -4.52
C TYR A 77 -1.07 -12.48 -3.82
N THR A 78 -0.58 -11.48 -4.56
CA THR A 78 -0.60 -10.08 -4.14
C THR A 78 -1.29 -9.25 -5.22
N ARG A 79 -2.13 -8.30 -4.81
CA ARG A 79 -2.70 -7.29 -5.73
C ARG A 79 -1.82 -6.06 -5.78
N TRP A 80 -1.74 -5.47 -6.97
CA TRP A 80 -0.83 -4.38 -7.28
C TRP A 80 -1.53 -3.26 -8.03
N LEU A 81 -1.04 -2.04 -7.84
CA LEU A 81 -1.21 -0.96 -8.79
C LEU A 81 -0.02 -0.97 -9.75
N THR A 82 -0.27 -0.90 -11.06
CA THR A 82 0.76 -0.51 -12.03
C THR A 82 0.64 0.97 -12.31
N LEU A 83 1.76 1.68 -12.26
CA LEU A 83 1.87 3.12 -12.48
C LEU A 83 2.81 3.38 -13.65
N ARG A 84 2.44 4.25 -14.58
CA ARG A 84 3.33 4.77 -15.63
C ARG A 84 3.35 6.28 -15.58
N ARG A 85 4.55 6.87 -15.54
CA ARG A 85 4.71 8.32 -15.51
C ARG A 85 4.89 8.85 -16.93
N GLU A 86 4.13 9.89 -17.26
CA GLU A 86 4.27 10.66 -18.49
C GLU A 86 4.21 12.16 -18.16
N ASN A 87 5.35 12.82 -18.17
CA ASN A 87 5.59 14.17 -17.68
C ASN A 87 5.12 14.40 -16.24
N ARG A 88 3.95 15.04 -16.09
CA ARG A 88 3.28 15.34 -14.82
C ARG A 88 2.02 14.52 -14.62
N ASP A 89 1.78 13.55 -15.50
CA ASP A 89 0.66 12.65 -15.43
C ASP A 89 1.13 11.26 -15.01
N LEU A 90 0.22 10.55 -14.36
CA LEU A 90 0.43 9.21 -13.84
C LEU A 90 -0.76 8.36 -14.28
N SER A 91 -0.50 7.40 -15.16
CA SER A 91 -1.50 6.40 -15.56
C SER A 91 -1.44 5.24 -14.60
N VAL A 92 -2.60 4.82 -14.10
CA VAL A 92 -2.73 3.82 -13.03
C VAL A 92 -3.77 2.78 -13.42
N ALA A 93 -3.46 1.51 -13.18
CA ALA A 93 -4.40 0.40 -13.30
C ALA A 93 -4.18 -0.63 -12.17
N PHE A 94 -5.23 -1.38 -11.85
CA PHE A 94 -5.16 -2.51 -10.93
C PHE A 94 -4.69 -3.78 -11.64
N GLY A 95 -4.08 -4.68 -10.89
CA GLY A 95 -3.75 -6.03 -11.31
C GLY A 95 -3.27 -6.87 -10.14
N TRP A 96 -2.64 -8.00 -10.47
CA TRP A 96 -2.17 -8.98 -9.50
C TRP A 96 -0.93 -9.72 -10.04
N ALA A 97 -0.20 -10.38 -9.14
CA ALA A 97 0.88 -11.30 -9.46
C ALA A 97 0.89 -12.44 -8.43
N THR A 98 1.35 -13.62 -8.82
CA THR A 98 1.51 -14.80 -7.95
C THR A 98 2.74 -14.65 -7.05
N ILE A 99 2.74 -13.60 -6.22
CA ILE A 99 3.73 -13.33 -5.19
C ILE A 99 2.99 -13.38 -3.86
N GLU A 100 3.48 -14.21 -2.95
CA GLU A 100 2.86 -14.41 -1.65
C GLU A 100 3.12 -13.18 -0.75
N GLY A 101 2.12 -12.75 0.02
CA GLY A 101 2.19 -11.50 0.78
C GLY A 101 3.30 -11.48 1.84
N TRP A 102 3.68 -12.63 2.38
CA TRP A 102 4.77 -12.74 3.37
C TRP A 102 6.16 -12.45 2.79
N ALA A 103 6.33 -12.56 1.48
CA ALA A 103 7.59 -12.28 0.80
C ALA A 103 7.85 -10.76 0.64
N ILE A 104 6.86 -9.91 0.90
CA ILE A 104 6.96 -8.47 0.64
C ILE A 104 7.21 -7.70 1.93
N SER A 105 8.26 -6.89 1.94
CA SER A 105 8.52 -5.94 3.03
C SER A 105 7.77 -4.63 2.78
N PRO A 106 6.87 -4.17 3.68
CA PRO A 106 6.14 -2.92 3.47
C PRO A 106 7.01 -1.66 3.51
N SER A 107 8.21 -1.74 4.08
CA SER A 107 9.16 -0.62 4.17
C SER A 107 10.25 -0.64 3.10
N ASP A 108 10.33 -1.71 2.30
CA ASP A 108 11.29 -1.84 1.20
C ASP A 108 10.67 -2.65 0.06
N LEU A 109 10.23 -1.93 -0.96
CA LEU A 109 9.60 -2.52 -2.15
C LEU A 109 10.58 -2.64 -3.32
N SER A 110 11.88 -2.40 -3.11
CA SER A 110 12.86 -2.29 -4.18
C SER A 110 12.95 -3.53 -5.07
N GLU A 111 12.68 -4.72 -4.53
CA GLU A 111 12.70 -5.99 -5.26
C GLU A 111 11.73 -6.01 -6.45
N TYR A 112 10.51 -5.49 -6.27
CA TYR A 112 9.43 -5.61 -7.26
C TYR A 112 9.03 -4.28 -7.90
N ALA A 113 9.42 -3.15 -7.30
CA ALA A 113 8.93 -1.84 -7.70
C ALA A 113 9.20 -1.51 -9.18
N SER A 114 10.38 -1.84 -9.73
CA SER A 114 10.74 -1.54 -11.11
C SER A 114 10.47 -2.67 -12.11
N GLY A 115 10.04 -3.83 -11.63
CA GLY A 115 9.84 -5.01 -12.45
C GLY A 115 9.15 -6.10 -11.67
N LEU A 116 7.92 -6.43 -12.07
CA LEU A 116 7.08 -7.40 -11.39
C LEU A 116 6.84 -8.62 -12.30
N PRO A 117 7.54 -9.75 -12.06
CA PRO A 117 7.33 -10.97 -12.84
C PRO A 117 5.89 -11.47 -12.73
N GLY A 118 5.31 -11.86 -13.86
CA GLY A 118 3.96 -12.44 -13.88
C GLY A 118 2.84 -11.46 -13.54
N PHE A 119 3.08 -10.14 -13.61
CA PHE A 119 2.00 -9.16 -13.45
C PHE A 119 0.91 -9.36 -14.49
N MET A 120 -0.33 -9.44 -14.03
CA MET A 120 -1.53 -9.53 -14.83
C MET A 120 -2.46 -8.37 -14.45
N PRO A 121 -2.80 -7.45 -15.37
CA PRO A 121 -3.78 -6.42 -15.09
C PRO A 121 -5.17 -7.04 -14.85
N ASP A 122 -5.99 -6.37 -14.04
CA ASP A 122 -7.40 -6.75 -13.89
C ASP A 122 -8.10 -6.73 -15.26
N GLU A 123 -9.05 -7.64 -15.48
CA GLU A 123 -9.92 -7.63 -16.65
C GLU A 123 -11.34 -7.17 -16.26
N PRO A 124 -11.93 -6.20 -16.98
CA PRO A 124 -11.32 -5.39 -18.03
C PRO A 124 -10.27 -4.42 -17.49
N ILE A 125 -9.30 -4.07 -18.34
CA ILE A 125 -8.26 -3.09 -17.96
C ILE A 125 -8.89 -1.70 -17.89
N VAL A 126 -8.96 -1.13 -16.69
CA VAL A 126 -9.42 0.24 -16.45
C VAL A 126 -8.20 1.12 -16.18
N LEU A 127 -7.65 1.73 -17.24
CA LEU A 127 -6.54 2.67 -17.13
C LEU A 127 -7.06 4.09 -16.84
N GLN A 128 -6.58 4.71 -15.76
CA GLN A 128 -6.96 6.06 -15.38
C GLN A 128 -5.72 6.95 -15.24
N THR A 129 -5.79 8.17 -15.78
CA THR A 129 -4.67 9.12 -15.76
C THR A 129 -4.94 10.26 -14.79
N PHE A 130 -3.95 10.59 -13.96
CA PHE A 130 -4.07 11.62 -12.93
C PHE A 130 -2.87 12.56 -12.94
N TYR A 131 -3.12 13.83 -12.59
CA TYR A 131 -2.04 14.78 -12.31
C TYR A 131 -1.22 14.36 -11.08
N LEU A 132 0.06 14.03 -11.30
CA LEU A 132 0.99 13.45 -10.32
C LEU A 132 1.10 14.27 -9.02
N PRO A 133 1.27 15.60 -9.04
CA PRO A 133 1.33 16.38 -7.80
C PRO A 133 0.06 16.26 -6.95
N ARG A 134 -1.12 16.13 -7.57
CA ARG A 134 -2.38 15.92 -6.85
C ARG A 134 -2.48 14.49 -6.31
N PHE A 135 -2.00 13.50 -7.06
CA PHE A 135 -1.92 12.11 -6.62
C PHE A 135 -1.06 11.97 -5.35
N LEU A 136 0.17 12.50 -5.38
CA LEU A 136 1.07 12.54 -4.23
C LEU A 136 0.49 13.33 -3.05
N SER A 137 -0.20 14.45 -3.31
CA SER A 137 -0.85 15.23 -2.25
C SER A 137 -1.92 14.41 -1.52
N ASN A 138 -2.73 13.64 -2.24
CA ASN A 138 -3.75 12.79 -1.62
C ASN A 138 -3.11 11.60 -0.85
N LEU A 139 -2.06 10.97 -1.39
CA LEU A 139 -1.32 9.92 -0.66
C LEU A 139 -0.74 10.43 0.65
N ARG A 140 -0.17 11.64 0.68
CA ARG A 140 0.34 12.26 1.92
C ARG A 140 -0.78 12.51 2.95
N GLN A 141 -1.99 12.83 2.50
CA GLN A 141 -3.16 12.93 3.39
C GLN A 141 -3.52 11.56 3.99
N CYS A 142 -3.53 10.51 3.17
CA CYS A 142 -3.74 9.14 3.65
C CYS A 142 -2.65 8.72 4.64
N GLN A 143 -1.38 8.98 4.33
CA GLN A 143 -0.25 8.72 5.20
C GLN A 143 -0.41 9.38 6.58
N ALA A 144 -0.82 10.66 6.62
CA ALA A 144 -1.03 11.37 7.88
C ALA A 144 -2.14 10.73 8.73
N LEU A 145 -3.26 10.35 8.11
CA LEU A 145 -4.37 9.67 8.80
C LEU A 145 -3.95 8.28 9.32
N LEU A 146 -3.19 7.53 8.53
CA LEU A 146 -2.67 6.22 8.91
C LEU A 146 -1.64 6.32 10.03
N HIS A 147 -0.80 7.35 10.03
CA HIS A 147 0.15 7.63 11.11
C HIS A 147 -0.56 7.93 12.44
N ASP A 148 -1.67 8.68 12.41
CA ASP A 148 -2.46 8.91 13.62
C ASP A 148 -3.11 7.61 14.12
N LYS A 149 -3.59 6.75 13.21
CA LYS A 149 -4.15 5.42 13.56
C LYS A 149 -3.07 4.49 14.14
N SER A 150 -1.86 4.45 13.56
CA SER A 150 -0.76 3.62 14.06
C SER A 150 -0.30 4.03 15.46
N ARG A 151 -0.30 5.32 15.77
CA ARG A 151 0.00 5.80 17.13
C ARG A 151 -1.04 5.38 18.17
N LEU A 152 -2.31 5.21 17.78
CA LEU A 152 -3.36 4.71 18.66
C LEU A 152 -3.22 3.19 18.87
N GLU A 153 -2.92 2.46 17.80
CA GLU A 153 -2.65 1.01 17.81
C GLU A 153 -1.48 0.66 18.76
N GLN A 154 -0.36 1.37 18.64
CA GLN A 154 0.81 1.18 19.50
C GLN A 154 0.53 1.49 20.98
N LYS A 155 -0.33 2.46 21.28
CA LYS A 155 -0.74 2.76 22.67
C LYS A 155 -1.59 1.64 23.27
N GLN A 156 -2.45 1.01 22.47
CA GLN A 156 -3.29 -0.11 22.92
C GLN A 156 -2.46 -1.37 23.15
N GLY A 157 -1.52 -1.69 22.26
CA GLY A 157 -0.57 -2.80 22.46
C GLY A 157 0.21 -2.67 23.77
N ASN A 158 0.74 -1.47 24.06
CA ASN A 158 1.49 -1.20 25.30
C ASN A 158 0.64 -1.27 26.59
N MET A 159 -0.69 -1.09 26.51
CA MET A 159 -1.59 -1.24 27.67
C MET A 159 -2.00 -2.70 27.92
N GLY A 160 -2.01 -3.55 26.88
CA GLY A 160 -2.32 -4.98 26.99
C GLY A 160 -1.19 -5.84 27.56
N SER A 161 0.04 -5.34 27.53
CA SER A 161 1.25 -6.03 27.99
C SER A 161 1.62 -5.75 29.46
N ASN A 162 0.66 -5.36 30.31
CA ASN A 162 0.88 -5.20 31.74
C ASN A 162 0.35 -6.44 32.50
N PRO A 163 1.14 -7.52 32.69
CA PRO A 163 0.85 -8.49 33.73
C PRO A 163 1.21 -7.83 35.07
N HIS A 164 0.33 -7.97 36.06
CA HIS A 164 0.44 -7.48 37.45
C HIS A 164 -0.25 -6.14 37.74
N THR A 165 -1.55 -6.24 38.05
CA THR A 165 -2.05 -6.00 39.41
C THR A 165 -3.16 -6.99 39.71
#